data_AF-A0A077P2T6-F1
#
_entry.id   AF-A0A077P2T6-F1
#
_cell.length_a   1.000
_cell.length_b   1.000
_cell.length_c   1.000
_cell.angle_alpha   90.00
_cell.angle_beta   90.00
_cell.angle_gamma   90.00
#
_symmetry.space_group_name_H-M   'P 1'
#
loop_
_entity.id
_entity.type
_entity.pdbx_description
1 polymer ?
#
loop_
_entity_poly.entity_id
_entity_poly.type
_entity_poly.pdbx_seq_one_letter_code
_entity_poly.pdbx_strand_id
1 'polypeptide(L)'
;MEDVCSIVFLSFDILFLHFYILLFVFLKLPKYNNSIFKFLTFFGILGFVISLPIYWYGDFKLKQNGYINCYKKSISAPQKYAKNEKLCD
;
A
#
# COMPACT_ATOMS: atom_id res chain seq x y z
N MET A 1 -13.27 -11.98 5.76
CA MET A 1 -12.82 -10.94 4.80
C MET A 1 -11.82 -9.98 5.44
N GLU A 2 -11.96 -9.68 6.74
CA GLU A 2 -10.95 -8.96 7.53
C GLU A 2 -9.60 -9.70 7.59
N ASP A 3 -9.59 -11.04 7.67
CA ASP A 3 -8.34 -11.82 7.77
C ASP A 3 -7.54 -11.84 6.45
N VAL A 4 -8.23 -11.95 5.32
CA VAL A 4 -7.60 -11.98 3.99
C VAL A 4 -6.99 -10.62 3.66
N CYS A 5 -7.66 -9.52 4.04
CA CYS A 5 -7.14 -8.17 3.84
C CYS A 5 -5.89 -7.93 4.72
N SER A 6 -5.92 -8.40 5.97
CA SER A 6 -4.79 -8.29 6.90
C SER A 6 -3.57 -9.08 6.43
N ILE A 7 -3.77 -10.31 5.92
CA ILE A 7 -2.69 -11.13 5.35
C ILE A 7 -2.10 -10.46 4.10
N VAL A 8 -2.93 -9.94 3.20
CA VAL A 8 -2.47 -9.26 1.98
C VAL A 8 -1.69 -7.98 2.31
N PHE A 9 -2.14 -7.21 3.31
CA PHE A 9 -1.45 -6.00 3.76
C PHE A 9 -0.08 -6.32 4.34
N LEU A 10 -0.01 -7.29 5.27
CA LEU A 10 1.25 -7.76 5.86
C LEU A 10 2.21 -8.31 4.81
N SER A 11 1.70 -9.04 3.81
CA SER A 11 2.50 -9.57 2.71
C SER A 11 3.11 -8.45 1.86
N PHE A 12 2.32 -7.40 1.59
CA PHE A 12 2.75 -6.23 0.84
C PHE A 12 3.79 -5.43 1.62
N ASP A 13 3.59 -5.20 2.92
CA ASP A 13 4.53 -4.49 3.79
C ASP A 13 5.89 -5.21 3.87
N ILE A 14 5.90 -6.55 3.97
CA ILE A 14 7.14 -7.35 4.00
C ILE A 14 7.90 -7.25 2.67
N LEU A 15 7.20 -7.32 1.53
CA LEU A 15 7.81 -7.16 0.20
C LEU A 15 8.37 -5.75 -0.01
N PHE A 16 7.66 -4.73 0.46
CA PHE A 16 8.08 -3.34 0.37
C PHE A 16 9.33 -3.08 1.23
N LEU A 17 9.40 -3.66 2.43
CA LEU A 17 10.57 -3.61 3.29
C LEU A 17 11.78 -4.33 2.67
N HIS A 18 11.58 -5.51 2.06
CA HIS A 18 12.66 -6.22 1.37
C HIS A 18 13.19 -5.42 0.18
N PHE A 19 12.30 -4.82 -0.62
CA PHE A 19 12.68 -3.94 -1.71
C PHE A 19 13.45 -2.71 -1.22
N TYR A 20 13.00 -2.09 -0.13
CA TYR A 20 13.66 -0.93 0.47
C TYR A 20 15.05 -1.26 1.02
N ILE A 21 15.21 -2.40 1.71
CA ILE A 21 16.51 -2.87 2.21
C ILE A 21 17.47 -3.14 1.05
N LEU A 22 17.01 -3.81 -0.01
CA LEU A 22 17.81 -4.03 -1.22
C LEU A 22 18.25 -2.70 -1.83
N LEU A 23 17.33 -1.76 -2.00
CA LEU A 23 17.62 -0.44 -2.55
C LEU A 23 18.60 0.34 -1.67
N PHE A 24 18.50 0.24 -0.34
CA PHE A 24 19.43 0.83 0.62
C PHE A 24 20.83 0.21 0.57
N VAL A 25 20.93 -1.12 0.46
CA VAL A 25 22.21 -1.82 0.28
C VAL A 25 22.85 -1.43 -1.06
N PHE A 26 22.07 -1.38 -2.14
CA PHE A 26 22.55 -0.93 -3.45
C PHE A 26 22.97 0.55 -3.45
N LEU A 27 22.27 1.42 -2.73
CA LEU A 27 22.66 2.83 -2.52
C LEU A 27 24.00 2.97 -1.79
N LYS A 28 24.27 2.09 -0.82
CA LYS A 28 25.51 2.10 -0.03
C LYS A 28 26.71 1.46 -0.74
N LEU A 29 26.50 0.75 -1.85
CA LEU A 29 27.57 0.18 -2.65
C LEU A 29 27.99 1.19 -3.72
N PRO A 30 29.11 1.92 -3.54
CA PRO A 30 29.54 3.00 -4.44
C PRO A 30 30.07 2.51 -5.80
N LYS A 31 29.88 1.22 -6.12
CA LYS A 31 30.55 0.52 -7.22
C LYS A 31 29.60 0.03 -8.31
N TYR A 32 28.29 0.21 -8.15
CA TYR A 32 27.31 -0.22 -9.14
C TYR A 32 26.97 0.89 -10.13
N ASN A 33 27.02 0.53 -11.41
CA ASN A 33 26.72 1.38 -12.57
C ASN A 33 25.49 2.27 -12.33
N ASN A 34 25.65 3.57 -12.59
CA ASN A 34 24.60 4.61 -12.49
C ASN A 34 23.28 4.23 -13.23
N SER A 35 23.37 3.32 -14.20
CA SER A 35 22.23 2.76 -14.93
C SER A 35 21.28 1.95 -14.05
N ILE A 36 21.80 1.05 -13.19
CA ILE A 36 20.97 0.17 -12.34
C ILE A 36 20.18 1.00 -11.34
N PHE A 37 20.82 1.99 -10.72
CA PHE A 37 20.17 2.89 -9.77
C PHE A 37 19.02 3.69 -10.41
N LYS A 38 19.20 4.16 -11.66
CA LYS A 38 18.13 4.80 -12.44
C LYS A 38 16.94 3.89 -12.64
N PHE A 39 17.16 2.62 -13.00
CA PHE A 39 16.07 1.66 -13.18
C PHE A 39 15.33 1.39 -11.87
N LEU A 40 16.04 1.13 -10.75
CA LEU A 40 15.40 0.88 -9.46
C LEU A 40 14.56 2.09 -8.99
N THR A 41 15.12 3.30 -9.14
CA THR A 41 14.41 4.54 -8.78
C THR A 41 13.18 4.74 -9.65
N PHE A 42 13.27 4.48 -10.96
CA PHE A 42 12.14 4.55 -11.87
C PHE A 42 11.02 3.58 -11.49
N PHE A 43 11.35 2.31 -11.18
CA PHE A 43 10.36 1.33 -10.72
C PHE A 43 9.73 1.72 -9.39
N GLY A 44 10.50 2.29 -8.45
CA GLY A 44 9.98 2.80 -7.18
C GLY A 44 8.95 3.92 -7.38
N ILE A 45 9.27 4.93 -8.18
CA ILE A 45 8.36 6.03 -8.50
C ILE A 45 7.14 5.51 -9.26
N LEU A 46 7.33 4.65 -10.26
CA LEU A 46 6.23 4.09 -11.04
C LEU A 46 5.27 3.28 -10.15
N GLY A 47 5.79 2.45 -9.25
CA GLY A 47 4.99 1.71 -8.27
C GLY A 47 4.20 2.64 -7.35
N PHE A 48 4.82 3.72 -6.87
CA PHE A 48 4.15 4.73 -6.05
C PHE A 48 3.04 5.48 -6.81
N VAL A 49 3.27 5.83 -8.07
CA VAL A 49 2.27 6.52 -8.90
C VAL A 49 1.10 5.61 -9.22
N ILE A 50 1.34 4.31 -9.46
CA ILE A 50 0.28 3.33 -9.77
C ILE A 50 -0.52 2.92 -8.52
N SER A 51 0.07 2.92 -7.33
CA SER A 51 -0.65 2.57 -6.10
C SER A 51 -1.73 3.60 -5.72
N LEU A 52 -1.53 4.89 -6.03
CA LEU A 52 -2.53 5.94 -5.81
C LEU A 52 -3.88 5.70 -6.54
N PRO A 53 -3.93 5.51 -7.87
CA PRO A 53 -5.18 5.27 -8.58
C PRO A 53 -5.80 3.92 -8.21
N ILE A 54 -5.01 2.90 -7.88
CA ILE A 54 -5.54 1.60 -7.41
C ILE A 54 -6.27 1.78 -6.08
N TYR A 55 -5.66 2.48 -5.12
CA TYR A 55 -6.29 2.79 -3.84
C TYR A 55 -7.61 3.55 -4.05
N TRP A 56 -7.58 4.59 -4.89
CA TRP A 56 -8.77 5.39 -5.15
C TRP A 56 -9.87 4.61 -5.88
N TYR A 57 -9.53 3.78 -6.84
CA TYR A 57 -10.47 2.91 -7.55
C TYR A 57 -11.15 1.92 -6.61
N GLY A 58 -10.40 1.33 -5.67
CA GLY A 58 -10.94 0.45 -4.63
C GLY A 58 -11.96 1.17 -3.74
N ASP A 59 -11.62 2.34 -3.21
CA ASP A 59 -12.52 3.16 -2.41
C ASP A 59 -13.79 3.55 -3.20
N PHE A 60 -13.63 3.96 -4.47
CA PHE A 60 -14.76 4.29 -5.34
C PHE A 60 -15.69 3.11 -5.56
N LYS A 61 -15.15 1.91 -5.83
CA LYS A 61 -15.96 0.69 -6.03
C LYS A 61 -16.71 0.27 -4.77
N LEU A 62 -16.08 0.40 -3.61
CA LEU A 62 -16.74 0.10 -2.33
C LEU A 62 -17.91 1.07 -2.07
N LYS A 63 -17.70 2.37 -2.30
CA LYS A 63 -18.76 3.38 -2.20
C LYS A 63 -19.89 3.15 -3.21
N GLN A 64 -19.55 2.78 -4.46
CA GLN A 64 -20.54 2.43 -5.48
C GLN A 64 -21.42 1.24 -5.05
N ASN A 65 -20.86 0.29 -4.30
CA ASN A 65 -21.56 -0.87 -3.77
C ASN A 65 -22.34 -0.60 -2.46
N GLY A 66 -22.46 0.67 -2.05
CA GLY A 66 -23.19 1.09 -0.85
C GLY A 66 -22.43 0.88 0.46
N TYR A 67 -21.11 0.69 0.42
CA TYR A 67 -20.30 0.68 1.62
C TYR A 67 -19.94 2.10 2.04
N ILE A 68 -20.06 2.37 3.34
CA ILE A 68 -19.63 3.60 3.99
C ILE A 68 -18.29 3.39 4.68
N ASN A 69 -17.53 4.47 4.84
CA ASN A 69 -16.25 4.44 5.53
C ASN A 69 -16.49 4.68 7.04
N CYS A 70 -16.07 3.75 7.89
CA CYS A 70 -16.18 3.92 9.33
C CYS A 70 -15.15 4.93 9.84
N TYR A 71 -15.49 5.70 10.88
CA TYR A 71 -14.54 6.59 11.54
C TYR A 71 -13.41 5.78 12.17
N LYS A 72 -12.17 6.12 11.83
CA LYS A 72 -11.00 5.49 12.45
C LYS A 72 -10.83 5.98 13.88
N LYS A 73 -10.93 5.07 14.84
CA LYS A 73 -10.70 5.35 16.26
C LYS A 73 -9.24 5.68 16.58
N SER A 74 -8.29 5.20 15.78
CA SER A 74 -6.88 5.58 15.87
C SER A 74 -6.27 5.78 14.48
N ILE A 75 -5.23 6.63 14.39
CA ILE A 75 -4.48 6.86 13.15
C ILE A 75 -3.86 5.56 12.61
N SER A 76 -3.44 4.67 13.51
CA SER A 76 -2.86 3.36 13.18
C SER A 76 -3.87 2.27 12.82
N ALA A 77 -5.17 2.49 13.06
CA ALA A 77 -6.18 1.49 12.73
C ALA A 77 -6.38 1.40 11.20
N PRO A 78 -6.63 0.21 10.64
CA PRO A 78 -6.98 0.06 9.22
C PRO A 78 -8.34 0.72 8.91
N GLN A 79 -8.57 1.15 7.67
CA GLN A 79 -9.89 1.65 7.25
C GLN A 79 -10.87 0.49 7.21
N LYS A 80 -11.99 0.62 7.92
CA LYS A 80 -13.09 -0.34 7.89
C LYS A 80 -14.20 0.20 7.00
N TYR A 81 -14.69 -0.65 6.09
CA TYR A 81 -15.85 -0.38 5.26
C TYR A 81 -17.02 -1.22 5.77
N ALA A 82 -18.13 -0.57 6.07
CA ALA A 82 -19.35 -1.24 6.52
C ALA A 82 -20.51 -0.89 5.60
N LYS A 83 -21.53 -1.75 5.50
CA LYS A 83 -22.75 -1.41 4.75
C LYS A 83 -23.71 -0.50 5.52
N ASN A 84 -23.60 -0.47 6.85
CA ASN A 84 -24.43 0.35 7.72
C ASN A 84 -23.57 0.99 8.81
N GLU A 85 -23.91 2.21 9.23
CA GLU A 85 -23.21 2.94 10.30
C GLU A 85 -23.23 2.19 11.63
N LYS A 86 -24.28 1.40 11.86
CA LYS A 86 -24.46 0.58 13.06
C LYS A 86 -23.47 -0.60 13.17
N LEU A 87 -22.75 -0.92 12.10
CA LEU A 87 -21.70 -1.95 12.11
C LEU A 87 -20.30 -1.34 12.30
N CYS A 88 -20.19 -0.01 12.38
CA CYS A 88 -18.95 0.67 12.69
C CYS A 88 -18.81 0.79 14.23
N ASP A 89 -18.40 -0.29 14.89
CA ASP A 89 -18.02 -0.31 16.32
C ASP A 89 -16.55 0.08 16.56
#